data_AF-A0A4P7ZQZ0-F1
#
_entry.id   AF-A0A4P7ZQZ0-F1
#
_cell.length_a   1.000
_cell.length_b   1.000
_cell.length_c   1.000
_cell.angle_alpha   90.00
_cell.angle_beta   90.00
_cell.angle_gamma   90.00
#
_symmetry.space_group_name_H-M   'P 1'
#
loop_
_entity.id
_entity.type
_entity.pdbx_description
1 polymer ?
#
loop_
_entity_poly.entity_id
_entity_poly.type
_entity_poly.pdbx_seq_one_letter_code
_entity_poly.pdbx_strand_id
1 'polypeptide(L)'
;MAVLLAEPVRAKPWLWPRRWVDQEPLLERQHDGLEANLAELLWLHGPMQPAWTAAEALAIERGCRRLIWDLRLHLRLEERWLSAQGCLCPGHRGVHLQAVNDAKAALLETSGDRQARLRWLLALQSWFTNHRHGPDATAYGIARSNASVR
;
A
#
# COMPACT_ATOMS: atom_id res chain seq x y z
N MET A 1 -47.20 -22.20 21.21
CA MET A 1 -46.60 -21.31 20.20
C MET A 1 -45.13 -21.66 20.09
N ALA A 2 -44.69 -22.20 18.94
CA ALA A 2 -43.29 -22.55 18.73
C ALA A 2 -42.53 -21.30 18.26
N VAL A 3 -41.56 -20.86 19.06
CA VAL A 3 -40.63 -19.80 18.67
C VAL A 3 -39.62 -20.42 17.72
N LEU A 4 -39.75 -20.14 16.43
CA LEU A 4 -38.73 -20.40 15.43
C LEU A 4 -37.54 -19.50 15.75
N LEU A 5 -36.58 -20.04 16.49
CA LEU A 5 -35.25 -19.44 16.61
C LEU A 5 -34.62 -19.54 15.21
N ALA A 6 -34.58 -18.42 14.49
CA ALA A 6 -33.84 -18.32 13.25
C ALA A 6 -32.40 -18.79 13.49
N GLU A 7 -31.92 -19.69 12.63
CA GLU A 7 -30.53 -20.13 12.72
C GLU A 7 -29.60 -18.93 12.69
N PRO A 8 -28.56 -18.89 13.54
CA PRO A 8 -27.62 -17.78 13.52
C PRO A 8 -27.01 -17.71 12.13
N VAL A 9 -27.17 -16.57 11.47
CA VAL A 9 -26.52 -16.27 10.18
C VAL A 9 -25.03 -16.42 10.40
N ARG A 10 -24.47 -17.59 10.06
CA ARG A 10 -23.03 -17.80 10.05
C ARG A 10 -22.48 -16.81 9.03
N ALA A 11 -21.79 -15.77 9.52
CA ALA A 11 -21.02 -14.89 8.68
C ALA A 11 -20.13 -15.78 7.80
N LYS A 12 -20.33 -15.72 6.48
CA LYS A 12 -19.48 -16.47 5.55
C LYS A 12 -18.03 -16.08 5.87
N PRO A 13 -17.11 -17.02 6.12
CA PRO A 13 -15.72 -16.69 6.35
C PRO A 13 -15.27 -15.87 5.15
N TRP A 14 -14.70 -14.68 5.41
CA TRP A 14 -14.24 -13.72 4.41
C TRP A 14 -13.56 -14.44 3.24
N LEU A 15 -14.32 -14.67 2.16
CA LEU A 15 -13.80 -15.40 1.01
C LEU A 15 -12.89 -14.42 0.28
N TRP A 16 -11.59 -14.70 0.32
CA TRP A 16 -10.62 -13.96 -0.47
C TRP A 16 -11.02 -14.01 -1.96
N PRO A 17 -10.99 -12.86 -2.66
CA PRO A 17 -11.38 -12.81 -4.06
C PRO A 17 -10.42 -13.66 -4.89
N ARG A 18 -11.00 -14.47 -5.77
CA ARG A 18 -10.25 -15.39 -6.65
C ARG A 18 -10.15 -14.90 -8.08
N ARG A 19 -11.11 -14.07 -8.51
CA ARG A 19 -11.17 -13.55 -9.88
C ARG A 19 -10.47 -12.20 -9.92
N TRP A 20 -9.76 -11.96 -11.02
CA TRP A 20 -9.05 -10.72 -11.23
C TRP A 20 -9.97 -9.49 -11.15
N VAL A 21 -11.20 -9.60 -11.71
CA VAL A 21 -12.22 -8.53 -11.67
C VAL A 21 -12.60 -8.07 -10.25
N ASP A 22 -12.43 -8.93 -9.25
CA ASP A 22 -12.68 -8.62 -7.84
C ASP A 22 -11.40 -8.18 -7.10
N GLN A 23 -10.24 -8.61 -7.59
CA GLN A 23 -8.91 -8.35 -7.03
C GLN A 23 -8.41 -6.95 -7.38
N GLU A 24 -8.46 -6.57 -8.65
CA GLU A 24 -7.95 -5.28 -9.15
C GLU A 24 -8.58 -4.08 -8.42
N PRO A 25 -9.92 -4.00 -8.20
CA PRO A 25 -10.50 -2.89 -7.44
C PRO A 25 -10.05 -2.83 -5.97
N LEU A 26 -9.61 -3.95 -5.38
CA LEU A 26 -9.05 -3.94 -4.03
C LEU A 26 -7.62 -3.42 -4.01
N LEU A 27 -6.81 -3.75 -5.02
CA LEU A 27 -5.47 -3.18 -5.15
C LEU A 27 -5.56 -1.67 -5.39
N GLU A 28 -6.47 -1.22 -6.25
CA GLU A 28 -6.67 0.22 -6.48
C GLU A 28 -7.13 0.96 -5.21
N ARG A 29 -8.03 0.36 -4.42
CA ARG A 29 -8.39 0.94 -3.11
C ARG A 29 -7.20 1.00 -2.14
N GLN A 30 -6.29 0.04 -2.21
CA GLN A 30 -5.06 0.10 -1.43
C GLN A 30 -4.13 1.20 -1.95
N HIS A 31 -4.06 1.43 -3.26
CA HIS A 31 -3.33 2.56 -3.83
C HIS A 31 -3.86 3.89 -3.30
N ASP A 32 -5.17 4.11 -3.41
CA ASP A 32 -5.81 5.34 -2.95
C ASP A 32 -5.58 5.55 -1.45
N GLY A 33 -5.65 4.48 -0.65
CA GLY A 33 -5.38 4.54 0.80
C GLY A 33 -3.93 4.90 1.14
N LEU A 34 -2.96 4.37 0.38
CA LEU A 34 -1.54 4.68 0.55
C LEU A 34 -1.24 6.13 0.15
N GLU A 35 -1.76 6.58 -0.99
CA GLU A 35 -1.62 7.96 -1.46
C GLU A 35 -2.25 8.95 -0.47
N ALA A 36 -3.43 8.65 0.06
CA ALA A 36 -4.10 9.49 1.05
C ALA A 36 -3.28 9.61 2.35
N ASN A 37 -2.78 8.49 2.89
CA ASN A 37 -1.92 8.49 4.08
C ASN A 37 -0.63 9.29 3.83
N LEU A 38 -0.02 9.12 2.66
CA LEU A 38 1.19 9.86 2.30
C LEU A 38 0.93 11.37 2.13
N ALA A 39 -0.19 11.74 1.50
CA ALA A 39 -0.62 13.14 1.38
C ALA A 39 -0.90 13.77 2.74
N GLU A 40 -1.53 13.03 3.67
CA GLU A 40 -1.74 13.48 5.05
C GLU A 40 -0.40 13.71 5.77
N LEU A 41 0.55 12.77 5.66
CA LEU A 41 1.89 12.93 6.24
C LEU A 41 2.62 14.16 5.69
N LEU A 42 2.55 14.39 4.38
CA LEU A 42 3.14 15.56 3.72
C LEU A 42 2.44 16.85 4.16
N TRP A 43 1.12 16.85 4.28
CA TRP A 43 0.34 17.99 4.74
C TRP A 43 0.71 18.37 6.19
N LEU A 44 0.85 17.38 7.06
CA LEU A 44 1.30 17.57 8.46
C LEU A 44 2.72 18.15 8.55
N HIS A 45 3.55 17.99 7.53
CA HIS A 45 4.85 18.66 7.51
C HIS A 45 4.73 20.17 7.35
N GLY A 46 3.65 20.71 6.76
CA GLY A 46 3.29 22.13 6.74
C GLY A 46 4.39 23.13 6.31
N PRO A 47 4.11 24.45 6.33
CA PRO A 47 5.14 25.45 6.08
C PRO A 47 6.09 25.62 7.29
N MET A 48 7.39 25.43 7.03
CA MET A 48 8.58 26.03 7.65
C MET A 48 8.62 26.29 9.18
N GLN A 49 8.09 25.40 10.01
CA GLN A 49 8.58 25.37 11.40
C GLN A 49 9.94 24.64 11.45
N PRO A 50 10.95 25.18 12.15
CA PRO A 50 12.30 24.62 12.12
C PRO A 50 12.41 23.29 12.89
N ALA A 51 11.51 23.01 13.83
CA ALA A 51 11.50 21.79 14.62
C ALA A 51 10.06 21.29 14.85
N TRP A 52 9.92 19.99 15.10
CA TRP A 52 8.68 19.42 15.63
C TRP A 52 8.64 19.56 17.15
N THR A 53 7.44 19.71 17.69
CA THR A 53 7.17 19.31 19.07
C THR A 53 7.33 17.80 19.22
N ALA A 54 7.56 17.33 20.46
CA ALA A 54 7.68 15.88 20.72
C ALA A 54 6.41 15.11 20.31
N ALA A 55 5.22 15.72 20.45
CA ALA A 55 3.95 15.11 20.05
C ALA A 55 3.83 14.96 18.53
N GLU A 56 4.21 15.99 17.76
CA GLU A 56 4.23 15.93 16.30
C GLU A 56 5.23 14.91 15.79
N ALA A 57 6.45 14.90 16.34
CA ALA A 57 7.47 13.92 15.97
C ALA A 57 6.98 12.49 16.17
N LEU A 58 6.32 12.21 17.30
CA LEU A 58 5.73 10.90 17.58
C LEU A 58 4.57 10.55 16.63
N ALA A 59 3.71 11.51 16.30
CA ALA A 59 2.60 11.31 15.36
C ALA A 59 3.11 10.99 13.95
N ILE A 60 4.09 11.76 13.45
CA ILE A 60 4.73 11.54 12.16
C ILE A 60 5.42 10.17 12.12
N GLU A 61 6.18 9.82 13.16
CA GLU A 61 6.87 8.53 13.24
C GLU A 61 5.87 7.35 13.19
N ARG A 62 4.75 7.44 13.93
CA ARG A 62 3.69 6.42 13.90
C ARG A 62 3.04 6.32 12.53
N GLY A 63 2.73 7.45 11.90
CA GLY A 63 2.16 7.47 10.56
C GLY A 63 3.10 6.90 9.51
N CYS A 64 4.40 7.20 9.57
CA CYS A 64 5.41 6.63 8.68
C CYS A 64 5.54 5.11 8.86
N ARG A 65 5.52 4.61 10.10
CA ARG A 65 5.50 3.16 10.38
C ARG A 65 4.25 2.49 9.81
N ARG A 66 3.10 3.14 9.95
CA ARG A 66 1.84 2.65 9.41
C ARG A 66 1.87 2.61 7.88
N LEU A 67 2.36 3.66 7.24
CA LEU A 67 2.55 3.72 5.78
C LEU A 67 3.41 2.56 5.27
N ILE A 68 4.56 2.30 5.91
CA ILE A 68 5.45 1.19 5.52
C ILE A 68 4.77 -0.17 5.74
N TRP A 69 4.00 -0.31 6.82
CA TRP A 69 3.23 -1.53 7.07
C TRP A 69 2.19 -1.78 5.97
N ASP A 70 1.39 -0.76 5.63
CA ASP A 70 0.35 -0.86 4.62
C ASP A 70 0.95 -1.09 3.23
N LEU A 71 2.06 -0.41 2.89
CA LEU A 71 2.80 -0.62 1.64
C LEU A 71 3.25 -2.08 1.53
N ARG A 72 3.87 -2.63 2.57
CA ARG A 72 4.30 -4.04 2.58
C ARG A 72 3.13 -5.00 2.41
N LEU A 73 1.98 -4.71 3.01
CA LEU A 73 0.81 -5.56 2.87
C LEU A 73 0.28 -5.53 1.43
N HIS A 74 0.18 -4.33 0.85
CA HIS A 74 -0.26 -4.11 -0.52
C HIS A 74 0.65 -4.83 -1.53
N LEU A 75 1.96 -4.60 -1.49
CA LEU A 75 2.91 -5.21 -2.43
C LEU A 75 2.86 -6.75 -2.38
N ARG A 76 2.77 -7.33 -1.18
CA ARG A 76 2.63 -8.80 -1.03
C ARG A 76 1.33 -9.33 -1.60
N LEU A 77 0.24 -8.57 -1.48
CA LEU A 77 -1.06 -8.96 -2.01
C LEU A 77 -1.07 -8.89 -3.53
N GLU A 78 -0.51 -7.82 -4.09
CA GLU A 78 -0.31 -7.65 -5.52
C GLU A 78 0.53 -8.80 -6.10
N GLU A 79 1.72 -9.07 -5.54
CA GLU A 79 2.57 -10.18 -6.00
C GLU A 79 1.83 -11.52 -5.98
N ARG A 80 1.06 -11.78 -4.92
CA ARG A 80 0.27 -13.01 -4.80
C ARG A 80 -0.75 -13.12 -5.94
N TRP A 81 -1.48 -12.06 -6.23
CA TRP A 81 -2.52 -12.08 -7.26
C TRP A 81 -1.95 -12.07 -8.67
N LEU A 82 -0.91 -11.29 -8.95
CA LEU A 82 -0.18 -11.34 -10.22
C LEU A 82 0.43 -12.73 -10.47
N SER A 83 0.98 -13.37 -9.43
CA SER A 83 1.49 -14.73 -9.54
C SER A 83 0.37 -15.73 -9.86
N ALA A 84 -0.83 -15.56 -9.30
CA ALA A 84 -1.98 -16.43 -9.59
C ALA A 84 -2.48 -16.28 -11.05
N GLN A 85 -2.30 -15.10 -11.64
CA GLN A 85 -2.56 -14.85 -13.06
C GLN A 85 -1.38 -15.22 -13.98
N GLY A 86 -0.25 -15.65 -13.42
CA GLY A 86 0.95 -16.03 -14.18
C GLY A 86 1.67 -14.86 -14.85
N CYS A 87 1.48 -13.63 -14.36
CA CYS A 87 2.08 -12.42 -14.94
C CYS A 87 3.09 -11.71 -14.02
N LEU A 88 3.35 -12.23 -12.82
CA LEU A 88 4.39 -11.68 -11.95
C LEU A 88 5.78 -11.91 -12.55
N CYS A 89 6.46 -10.85 -12.97
CA CYS A 89 7.84 -10.92 -13.44
C CYS A 89 8.84 -10.75 -12.28
N PRO A 90 10.06 -11.32 -12.37
CA PRO A 90 11.08 -11.19 -11.33
C PRO A 90 11.48 -9.75 -11.03
N GLY A 91 11.50 -8.88 -12.05
CA GLY A 91 11.81 -7.46 -11.89
C GLY A 91 10.80 -6.73 -11.01
N HIS A 92 9.50 -7.02 -11.16
CA HIS A 92 8.43 -6.44 -10.34
C HIS A 92 8.63 -6.74 -8.86
N ARG A 93 8.86 -8.02 -8.53
CA ARG A 93 9.17 -8.47 -7.17
C ARG A 93 10.46 -7.82 -6.63
N GLY A 94 11.48 -7.69 -7.48
CA GLY A 94 12.74 -7.03 -7.10
C GLY A 94 12.52 -5.58 -6.69
N VAL A 95 11.75 -4.82 -7.49
CA VAL A 95 11.40 -3.43 -7.20
C VAL A 95 10.59 -3.32 -5.90
N HIS A 96 9.63 -4.20 -5.67
CA HIS A 96 8.86 -4.25 -4.42
C HIS A 96 9.74 -4.49 -3.19
N LEU A 97 10.62 -5.49 -3.25
CA LEU A 97 11.54 -5.81 -2.16
C LEU A 97 12.46 -4.62 -1.84
N GLN A 98 13.01 -4.00 -2.89
CA GLN A 98 13.88 -2.85 -2.75
C GLN A 98 13.16 -1.68 -2.09
N ALA A 99 11.97 -1.32 -2.57
CA ALA A 99 11.17 -0.22 -2.03
C ALA A 99 10.86 -0.40 -0.54
N VAL A 100 10.54 -1.62 -0.11
CA VAL A 100 10.30 -1.94 1.30
C VAL A 100 11.55 -1.79 2.16
N ASN A 101 12.70 -2.22 1.65
CA ASN A 101 13.97 -2.13 2.38
C ASN A 101 14.42 -0.66 2.49
N ASP A 102 14.35 0.09 1.39
CA ASP A 102 14.69 1.51 1.36
C ASP A 102 13.78 2.33 2.27
N ALA A 103 12.47 2.06 2.27
CA ALA A 103 11.54 2.76 3.16
C ALA A 103 11.84 2.50 4.64
N LYS A 104 12.27 1.30 5.01
CA LYS A 104 12.67 0.99 6.40
C LYS A 104 14.00 1.64 6.77
N ALA A 105 14.98 1.64 5.87
CA ALA A 105 16.27 2.29 6.09
C ALA A 105 16.08 3.80 6.27
N ALA A 106 15.38 4.43 5.32
CA ALA A 106 15.04 5.85 5.39
C ALA A 106 14.21 6.20 6.62
N LEU A 107 13.35 5.29 7.13
CA LEU A 107 12.62 5.53 8.37
C LEU A 107 13.58 5.83 9.53
N LEU A 108 14.66 5.06 9.63
CA LEU A 108 15.67 5.18 10.69
C LEU A 108 16.61 6.36 10.44
N GLU A 109 17.10 6.52 9.21
CA GLU A 109 18.07 7.56 8.83
C GLU A 109 17.51 8.97 8.98
N THR A 110 16.22 9.15 8.76
CA THR A 110 15.55 10.46 8.86
C THR A 110 14.94 10.73 10.25
N SER A 111 15.23 9.88 11.24
CA SER A 111 14.74 10.05 12.61
C SER A 111 15.22 11.36 13.22
N GLY A 112 14.29 12.18 13.72
CA GLY A 112 14.60 13.49 14.30
C GLY A 112 14.97 14.59 13.30
N ASP A 113 15.22 14.25 12.03
CA ASP A 113 15.47 15.22 10.96
C ASP A 113 14.21 15.42 10.11
N ARG A 114 13.49 16.51 10.41
CA ARG A 114 12.26 16.88 9.70
C ARG A 114 12.47 17.12 8.21
N GLN A 115 13.58 17.74 7.80
CA GLN A 115 13.79 18.03 6.39
C GLN A 115 14.16 16.76 5.62
N ALA A 116 14.99 15.90 6.21
CA ALA A 116 15.30 14.61 5.62
C ALA A 116 14.04 13.73 5.55
N ARG A 117 13.19 13.74 6.58
CA ARG A 117 11.89 13.06 6.56
C ARG A 117 11.01 13.55 5.42
N LEU A 118 10.88 14.87 5.25
CA LEU A 118 10.09 15.47 4.17
C LEU A 118 10.60 15.04 2.80
N ARG A 119 11.91 15.14 2.56
CA ARG A 119 12.53 14.73 1.29
C ARG A 119 12.27 13.26 0.98
N TRP A 120 12.37 12.40 2.00
CA TRP A 120 12.05 10.99 1.85
C TRP A 120 10.57 10.76 1.50
N LEU A 121 9.63 11.41 2.18
CA LEU A 121 8.19 11.25 1.89
C LEU A 121 7.86 11.72 0.47
N LEU A 122 8.44 12.82 0.00
CA LEU A 122 8.29 13.29 -1.38
C LEU A 122 8.87 12.30 -2.40
N ALA A 123 10.05 11.74 -2.12
CA ALA A 123 10.65 10.71 -2.96
C ALA A 123 9.79 9.44 -3.01
N LEU A 124 9.23 9.03 -1.87
CA LEU A 124 8.32 7.88 -1.79
C LEU A 124 7.02 8.14 -2.55
N GLN A 125 6.49 9.38 -2.53
CA GLN A 125 5.31 9.76 -3.32
C GLN A 125 5.60 9.66 -4.81
N SER A 126 6.72 10.20 -5.27
CA SER A 126 7.14 10.10 -6.67
C SER A 126 7.32 8.65 -7.10
N TRP A 127 7.98 7.83 -6.29
CA TRP A 127 8.13 6.41 -6.56
C TRP A 127 6.77 5.70 -6.69
N PHE A 128 5.86 5.93 -5.74
CA PHE A 128 4.55 5.30 -5.73
C PHE A 128 3.73 5.64 -6.97
N THR A 129 3.63 6.93 -7.30
CA THR A 129 2.93 7.40 -8.49
C THR A 129 3.50 6.78 -9.77
N ASN A 130 4.82 6.74 -9.90
CA ASN A 130 5.47 6.16 -11.09
C ASN A 130 5.29 4.64 -11.16
N HIS A 131 5.30 3.95 -10.02
CA HIS A 131 5.12 2.50 -9.94
C HIS A 131 3.68 2.10 -10.32
N ARG A 132 2.66 2.80 -9.78
CA ARG A 132 1.23 2.61 -10.10
C ARG A 132 0.94 2.78 -11.60
N HIS A 133 1.42 3.87 -12.19
CA HIS A 133 1.11 4.22 -13.59
C HIS A 133 2.03 3.55 -14.62
N GLY A 134 3.06 2.82 -14.18
CA GLY A 134 4.00 2.14 -15.06
C GLY A 134 3.96 0.62 -14.86
N PRO A 135 4.84 0.06 -14.01
CA PRO A 135 4.88 -1.37 -13.70
C PRO A 135 3.51 -1.99 -13.36
N ASP A 136 2.73 -1.39 -12.45
CA ASP A 136 1.45 -1.98 -12.02
C ASP A 136 0.41 -1.94 -13.14
N ALA A 137 0.23 -0.77 -13.77
CA ALA A 137 -0.66 -0.63 -14.92
C ALA A 137 -0.37 -1.66 -16.02
N THR A 138 0.92 -1.92 -16.29
CA THR A 138 1.36 -2.94 -17.26
C THR A 138 0.98 -4.35 -16.79
N ALA A 139 1.32 -4.70 -15.54
CA ALA A 139 1.05 -6.02 -14.97
C ALA A 139 -0.46 -6.30 -14.89
N TYR A 140 -1.27 -5.29 -14.56
CA TYR A 140 -2.72 -5.38 -14.46
C TYR A 140 -3.35 -5.54 -15.85
N GLY A 141 -2.82 -4.86 -16.87
CA GLY A 141 -3.24 -5.08 -18.26
C GLY A 141 -3.04 -6.53 -18.72
N ILE A 142 -1.90 -7.15 -18.37
CA ILE A 142 -1.63 -8.56 -18.66
C ILE A 142 -2.57 -9.46 -17.85
N ALA A 143 -2.76 -9.17 -16.55
CA ALA A 143 -3.65 -9.93 -15.69
C ALA A 143 -5.11 -9.93 -16.19
N ARG A 144 -5.62 -8.78 -16.64
CA ARG A 144 -6.94 -8.66 -17.29
C ARG A 144 -7.04 -9.52 -18.54
N SER A 145 -6.00 -9.51 -19.38
CA SER A 145 -5.94 -10.36 -20.59
C SER A 145 -5.98 -11.84 -20.23
N ASN A 146 -5.16 -12.28 -19.27
CA ASN A 146 -5.10 -13.68 -18.83
C ASN A 146 -6.42 -14.15 -18.19
N ALA A 147 -7.11 -13.27 -17.46
CA ALA A 147 -8.39 -13.56 -16.83
C ALA A 147 -9.55 -13.65 -17.83
N SER A 148 -9.42 -13.04 -19.00
CA SER A 148 -10.47 -13.05 -20.05
C SER A 148 -10.43 -14.30 -20.92
N VAL A 149 -9.33 -15.06 -20.86
CA VAL A 149 -9.12 -16.32 -21.61
C VAL A 149 -9.55 -17.55 -20.79
N ARG A 150 -9.87 -17.38 -19.51
CA ARG A 150 -10.30 -18.44 -18.57
C ARG A 150 -11.79 -18.38 -18.28
#